data_AF-A0A819CUX4-F1
#
_entry.id   AF-A0A819CUX4-F1
#
_cell.length_a   1.000
_cell.length_b   1.000
_cell.length_c   1.000
_cell.angle_alpha   90.00
_cell.angle_beta   90.00
_cell.angle_gamma   90.00
#
_symmetry.space_group_name_H-M   'P 1'
#
loop_
_entity.id
_entity.type
_entity.pdbx_description
1 polymer ?
#
loop_
_entity_poly.entity_id
_entity_poly.type
_entity_poly.pdbx_seq_one_letter_code
_entity_poly.pdbx_strand_id
1 'polypeptide(L)' 'GHVWVEGDNKRASYDSRHFGCIARGLITGRALYVIWPPKRFGTKLTSFNDDDDDDD' A
#
# COMPACT_ATOMS: atom_id res chain seq x y z
N GLY A 1 -6.76 -12.26 10.29
CA GLY A 1 -5.77 -12.47 9.21
C GLY A 1 -4.55 -11.60 9.46
N HIS A 2 -3.38 -12.06 9.00
CA HIS A 2 -2.13 -11.32 9.09
C HIS A 2 -1.66 -10.92 7.69
N VAL A 3 -0.92 -9.82 7.59
CA VAL A 3 -0.39 -9.29 6.34
C VAL A 3 1.11 -9.11 6.46
N TRP A 4 1.82 -9.42 5.39
CA TRP A 4 3.24 -9.12 5.22
C TRP A 4 3.39 -7.83 4.41
N VAL A 5 4.16 -6.89 4.93
CA VAL A 5 4.39 -5.57 4.32
C VAL A 5 5.89 -5.40 4.10
N GLU A 6 6.28 -5.02 2.88
CA GLU A 6 7.64 -4.68 2.50
C GLU A 6 7.69 -3.29 1.84
N GLY A 7 8.69 -2.50 2.19
CA GLY A 7 8.95 -1.23 1.52
C GLY A 7 9.53 -1.43 0.11
N ASP A 8 9.30 -0.47 -0.77
CA ASP A 8 9.90 -0.40 -2.11
C ASP A 8 11.43 -0.23 -2.04
N ASN A 9 11.93 0.56 -1.08
CA ASN A 9 13.36 0.70 -0.82
C ASN A 9 13.89 -0.35 0.18
N LYS A 10 14.07 -1.58 -0.32
CA LYS A 10 14.47 -2.76 0.46
C LYS A 10 15.69 -2.56 1.38
N ARG A 11 16.63 -1.68 1.02
CA ARG A 11 17.88 -1.45 1.77
C ARG A 11 17.70 -0.49 2.95
N ALA A 12 16.65 0.34 2.93
CA ALA A 12 16.42 1.38 3.92
C ALA A 12 15.03 1.30 4.56
N SER A 13 14.24 0.27 4.26
CA SER A 13 12.94 0.03 4.88
C SER A 13 13.07 -0.85 6.12
N TYR A 14 12.43 -0.40 7.21
CA TYR A 14 12.16 -1.21 8.39
C TYR A 14 10.73 -1.73 8.29
N ASP A 15 10.60 -3.00 7.91
CA ASP A 15 9.34 -3.62 7.53
C ASP A 15 9.24 -5.06 8.07
N SER A 16 8.32 -5.88 7.53
CA SER A 16 7.99 -7.20 8.10
C SER A 16 9.16 -8.17 8.15
N ARG A 17 10.22 -7.94 7.37
CA ARG A 17 11.49 -8.69 7.48
C ARG A 17 12.15 -8.55 8.85
N HIS A 18 11.81 -7.50 9.60
CA HIS A 18 12.38 -7.21 10.92
C HIS A 18 11.40 -7.50 12.06
N PHE A 19 10.11 -7.16 11.91
CA PHE A 19 9.10 -7.31 12.98
C PHE A 19 8.06 -8.42 12.74
N GLY A 20 8.13 -9.14 11.62
CA GLY A 20 7.18 -10.19 11.25
C GLY A 20 5.87 -9.66 10.66
N CYS A 21 4.87 -10.54 10.51
CA CYS A 21 3.56 -10.14 9.99
C CYS A 21 2.81 -9.23 10.98
N ILE A 22 1.95 -8.35 10.44
CA ILE A 22 1.06 -7.49 11.24
C ILE A 22 -0.40 -7.92 11.12
N ALA A 23 -1.21 -7.63 12.12
CA ALA A 23 -2.65 -7.90 12.08
C ALA A 23 -3.35 -7.01 11.03
N ARG A 24 -4.21 -7.60 10.19
CA ARG A 24 -4.94 -6.87 9.13
C ARG A 24 -5.78 -5.70 9.68
N GLY A 25 -6.27 -5.80 10.91
CA GLY A 25 -7.04 -4.75 11.59
C GLY A 25 -6.25 -3.48 11.90
N LEU A 26 -4.92 -3.46 11.73
CA LEU A 26 -4.09 -2.27 11.88
C LEU A 26 -4.00 -1.44 10.59
N ILE A 27 -4.54 -1.93 9.47
CA ILE A 27 -4.53 -1.22 8.18
C ILE A 27 -5.65 -0.17 8.19
N THR A 28 -5.30 1.09 7.99
CA THR A 28 -6.26 2.22 8.04
C THR A 28 -6.72 2.70 6.66
N GLY A 29 -6.02 2.35 5.59
CA GLY A 29 -6.39 2.76 4.24
C GLY A 29 -5.40 2.33 3.16
N ARG A 30 -5.73 2.63 1.90
CA ARG A 30 -4.93 2.34 0.71
C ARG A 30 -4.53 3.66 0.03
N ALA A 31 -3.27 3.79 -0.37
CA ALA A 31 -2.81 4.92 -1.17
C ALA A 31 -3.26 4.76 -2.64
N LEU A 32 -4.07 5.69 -3.15
CA LEU A 32 -4.67 5.59 -4.49
C LEU A 32 -4.01 6.52 -5.53
N TYR A 33 -3.67 7.75 -5.14
CA TYR A 33 -3.14 8.75 -6.07
C TYR A 33 -1.96 9.54 -5.48
N VAL A 34 -1.09 10.02 -6.36
CA VAL A 34 -0.01 10.95 -6.02
C VAL A 34 -0.52 12.39 -6.08
N ILE A 35 -0.42 13.12 -4.96
CA ILE A 35 -0.79 14.55 -4.89
C ILE A 35 0.40 15.50 -5.01
N TRP A 36 1.64 15.00 -4.88
CA TRP A 36 2.86 15.82 -4.98
C TRP A 36 4.06 14.96 -5.40
N PRO A 37 5.04 15.49 -6.18
CA PRO A 37 5.15 16.85 -6.75
C PRO A 37 4.10 17.18 -7.82
N PRO A 38 3.87 18.46 -8.20
CA PRO A 38 2.81 18.85 -9.14
C PRO A 38 2.91 18.13 -10.49
N LYS A 39 4.14 17.85 -10.94
CA LYS A 39 4.41 17.08 -12.17
C LYS A 39 3.82 15.65 -12.14
N ARG A 40 3.54 15.10 -10.96
CA ARG A 40 2.97 13.75 -10.75
C ARG A 40 1.54 13.79 -10.20
N PHE A 41 0.94 14.97 -10.06
CA PHE A 41 -0.41 15.10 -9.52
C PHE A 41 -1.41 14.24 -10.30
N GLY A 42 -2.24 13.46 -9.59
CA GLY A 42 -3.26 12.61 -10.17
C GLY A 42 -2.75 11.26 -10.70
N THR A 43 -1.47 10.92 -10.52
CA THR A 43 -0.96 9.59 -10.93
C THR A 43 -1.62 8.51 -10.08
N LYS A 44 -2.32 7.55 -10.70
CA LYS A 44 -2.88 6.36 -10.02
C LYS A 44 -1.75 5.43 -9.55
N LEU A 45 -1.80 5.00 -8.29
CA LEU A 45 -0.80 4.12 -7.67
C LEU A 45 -1.14 2.63 -7.82
N THR A 46 -2.39 2.31 -8.17
CA THR A 46 -2.88 0.95 -8.33
C THR A 46 -3.29 0.70 -9.78
N SER A 47 -2.98 -0.50 -10.29
CA SER A 47 -3.51 -0.99 -11.58
C SER A 47 -4.81 -1.79 -11.41
N PHE A 48 -5.29 -1.96 -10.18
CA PHE A 48 -6.57 -2.61 -9.91
C PHE A 48 -7.70 -1.68 -10.37
N ASN A 49 -8.67 -2.23 -11.12
CA ASN A 49 -9.88 -1.51 -11.47
C ASN A 49 -10.71 -1.38 -10.20
N ASP A 50 -11.15 -0.16 -9.88
CA ASP A 50 -11.97 0.09 -8.69
C ASP A 50 -13.43 -0.38 -8.90
N ASP A 51 -13.71 -1.04 -10.02
CA ASP A 51 -15.01 -1.63 -10.37
C ASP A 51 -15.17 -3.08 -9.86
N ASP A 52 -14.12 -3.69 -9.29
CA ASP A 52 -14.14 -5.07 -8.79
C ASP A 52 -14.44 -5.17 -7.27
N ASP A 53 -14.75 -4.06 -6.59
CA ASP A 53 -15.05 -4.03 -5.14
C ASP A 53 -16.51 -4.44 -4.80
N ASP A 54 -17.25 -5.07 -5.73
CA ASP A 54 -18.63 -5.58 -5.54
C ASP A 54 -18.73 -7.08 -5.16
N ASP A 55 -17.62 -7.81 -5.02
CA ASP A 55 -17.63 -9.22 -4.58
C ASP A 55 -16.93 -9.42 -3.22
N ASP A 56 -17.77 -9.77 -2.22
CA ASP A 56 -17.51 -10.38 -0.88
C ASP A 56 -16.94 -9.54 0.29
#